data_AF-A0A8S3EY93-F1
#
_entry.id   AF-A0A8S3EY93-F1
#
_cell.length_a   1.000
_cell.length_b   1.000
_cell.length_c   1.000
_cell.angle_alpha   90.00
_cell.angle_beta   90.00
_cell.angle_gamma   90.00
#
_symmetry.space_group_name_H-M   'P 1'
#
loop_
_entity.id
_entity.type
_entity.pdbx_description
1 polymer ?
#
loop_
_entity_poly.entity_id
_entity_poly.type
_entity_poly.pdbx_seq_one_letter_code
_entity_poly.pdbx_strand_id
1 'polypeptide(L)'
;MTGHFFEGAEKLLEIWFQSSNNNSGTNKRNNDLRNIPRDLIEEVLNLVNCKVLKYAQSATTDTYVLSESSMFIFQSHFILKTCGETTLLHAVQPMLALARDYCEFDTVDQVFYSRRKFLRPELQKAPHSSFDHEVAYLDSIFEGGCAYVLGRTNFDCW
;
A
#
# COMPACT_ATOMS: atom_id res chain seq x y z
N MET A 1 28.66 4.36 -21.51
CA MET A 1 27.74 3.44 -20.81
C MET A 1 26.69 4.31 -20.15
N THR A 2 25.48 4.37 -20.70
CA THR A 2 24.33 4.98 -20.03
C THR A 2 23.94 4.03 -18.90
N GLY A 3 24.42 4.30 -17.68
CA GLY A 3 24.08 3.48 -16.52
C GLY A 3 22.57 3.48 -16.31
N HIS A 4 21.99 2.30 -16.14
CA HIS A 4 20.59 2.15 -15.75
C HIS A 4 20.41 2.78 -14.35
N PHE A 5 19.57 3.82 -14.25
CA PHE A 5 19.25 4.44 -12.96
C PHE A 5 18.18 3.62 -12.25
N PHE A 6 18.31 3.46 -10.94
CA PHE A 6 17.33 2.81 -10.10
C PHE A 6 17.03 3.70 -8.89
N GLU A 7 15.75 4.01 -8.68
CA GLU A 7 15.31 4.78 -7.51
C GLU A 7 15.17 3.86 -6.30
N GLY A 8 16.14 3.91 -5.38
CA GLY A 8 16.16 3.07 -4.19
C GLY A 8 15.27 3.59 -3.04
N ALA A 9 14.73 4.81 -3.13
CA ALA A 9 13.83 5.33 -2.11
C ALA A 9 12.52 4.53 -2.08
N GLU A 10 12.23 3.95 -0.92
CA GLU A 10 11.04 3.13 -0.71
C GLU A 10 9.79 4.00 -0.52
N LYS A 11 8.69 3.56 -1.10
CA LYS A 11 7.33 3.98 -0.81
C LYS A 11 6.72 2.95 0.13
N LEU A 12 6.12 3.38 1.22
CA LEU A 12 5.49 2.52 2.23
C LEU A 12 4.04 2.96 2.41
N LEU A 13 3.13 2.01 2.23
CA LEU A 13 1.70 2.17 2.50
C LEU A 13 1.25 1.14 3.51
N GLU A 14 0.49 1.61 4.48
CA GLU A 14 -0.16 0.79 5.50
C GLU A 14 -1.60 1.28 5.68
N ILE A 15 -2.57 0.36 5.60
CA ILE A 15 -4.00 0.67 5.76
C ILE A 15 -4.61 -0.30 6.76
N TRP A 16 -5.26 0.26 7.77
CA TRP A 16 -6.00 -0.45 8.81
C TRP A 16 -7.49 -0.33 8.58
N PHE A 17 -8.20 -1.43 8.80
CA PHE A 17 -9.63 -1.57 8.57
C PHE A 17 -10.37 -1.93 9.85
N GLN A 18 -11.63 -1.53 9.89
CA GLN A 18 -12.61 -1.90 10.90
C GLN A 18 -13.92 -2.32 10.21
N SER A 19 -14.69 -3.13 10.92
CA SER A 19 -16.04 -3.49 10.51
C SER A 19 -17.03 -2.91 11.51
N SER A 20 -18.04 -2.19 11.04
CA SER A 20 -19.10 -1.64 11.90
C SER A 20 -19.92 -2.73 12.60
N ASN A 21 -19.98 -3.94 12.00
CA ASN A 21 -20.73 -5.09 12.50
C ASN A 21 -19.93 -5.94 13.50
N ASN A 22 -19.42 -5.33 14.57
CA ASN A 22 -18.79 -6.02 15.72
C ASN A 22 -19.76 -6.88 16.56
N ASN A 23 -20.91 -7.30 16.02
CA ASN A 23 -21.86 -8.16 16.71
C ASN A 23 -21.24 -9.55 16.90
N SER A 24 -20.86 -9.80 18.15
CA SER A 24 -20.04 -10.88 18.69
C SER A 24 -20.71 -12.27 18.67
N GLY A 25 -21.33 -12.65 17.56
CA GLY A 25 -22.22 -13.81 17.51
C GLY A 25 -21.72 -15.02 16.73
N THR A 26 -21.45 -14.89 15.43
CA THR A 26 -21.55 -16.08 14.57
C THR A 26 -20.54 -16.27 13.46
N ASN A 27 -19.73 -15.29 13.01
CA ASN A 27 -18.70 -15.56 11.99
C ASN A 27 -17.48 -14.60 12.07
N LYS A 28 -16.58 -14.83 13.03
CA LYS A 28 -15.26 -14.15 13.08
C LYS A 28 -14.42 -14.34 11.82
N ARG A 29 -14.77 -15.30 10.96
CA ARG A 29 -14.05 -15.56 9.72
C ARG A 29 -14.21 -14.44 8.70
N ASN A 30 -15.24 -13.60 8.78
CA ASN A 30 -15.47 -12.65 7.69
C ASN A 30 -14.53 -11.44 7.79
N ASN A 31 -14.12 -11.00 8.98
CA ASN A 31 -13.25 -9.83 9.19
C ASN A 31 -11.76 -10.19 9.16
N ASP A 32 -11.28 -10.74 8.04
CA ASP A 32 -9.88 -11.12 7.84
C ASP A 32 -9.44 -10.85 6.39
N LEU A 33 -8.51 -9.92 6.18
CA LEU A 33 -7.97 -9.58 4.85
C LEU A 33 -7.30 -10.77 4.16
N ARG A 34 -6.87 -11.78 4.92
CA ARG A 34 -6.25 -13.01 4.38
C ARG A 34 -7.27 -13.92 3.69
N ASN A 35 -8.57 -13.59 3.76
CA ASN A 35 -9.60 -14.28 2.97
C ASN A 35 -9.64 -13.83 1.51
N ILE A 36 -9.01 -12.70 1.17
CA ILE A 36 -8.98 -12.21 -0.21
C ILE A 36 -8.27 -13.29 -1.06
N PRO A 37 -8.90 -13.76 -2.16
CA PRO A 37 -8.28 -14.69 -3.07
C PRO A 37 -6.91 -14.20 -3.55
N ARG A 38 -5.92 -15.09 -3.49
CA ARG A 38 -4.52 -14.74 -3.78
C ARG A 38 -4.33 -14.18 -5.20
N ASP A 39 -5.05 -14.71 -6.17
CA ASP A 39 -5.05 -14.24 -7.57
C ASP A 39 -5.48 -12.77 -7.67
N LEU A 40 -6.47 -12.33 -6.88
CA LEU A 40 -6.88 -10.92 -6.85
C LEU A 40 -5.81 -10.02 -6.20
N ILE A 41 -5.12 -10.51 -5.16
CA ILE A 41 -3.95 -9.80 -4.61
C ILE A 41 -2.85 -9.67 -5.67
N GLU A 42 -2.59 -10.73 -6.44
CA GLU A 42 -1.61 -10.71 -7.52
C GLU A 42 -2.02 -9.77 -8.66
N GLU A 43 -3.31 -9.64 -8.97
CA GLU A 43 -3.82 -8.64 -9.92
C GLU A 43 -3.53 -7.20 -9.45
N VAL A 44 -3.78 -6.89 -8.18
CA VAL A 44 -3.45 -5.58 -7.59
C VAL A 44 -1.94 -5.31 -7.64
N LEU A 45 -1.12 -6.31 -7.32
CA LEU A 45 0.34 -6.18 -7.39
C LEU A 45 0.82 -5.95 -8.83
N ASN A 46 0.25 -6.66 -9.81
CA ASN A 46 0.56 -6.47 -11.22
C ASN A 46 0.18 -5.06 -11.72
N LEU A 47 -0.95 -4.50 -11.25
CA LEU A 47 -1.38 -3.13 -11.55
C LEU A 47 -0.32 -2.10 -11.18
N VAL A 48 0.38 -2.31 -10.05
CA VAL A 48 1.43 -1.40 -9.56
C VAL A 48 2.84 -1.77 -10.02
N ASN A 49 2.95 -2.66 -11.02
CA ASN A 49 4.18 -3.18 -11.61
C ASN A 49 5.04 -4.03 -10.65
N CYS A 50 4.41 -4.70 -9.70
CA CYS A 50 5.06 -5.64 -8.79
C CYS A 50 4.73 -7.09 -9.19
N LYS A 51 5.75 -7.95 -9.27
CA LYS A 51 5.58 -9.38 -9.49
C LYS A 51 5.91 -10.16 -8.23
N VAL A 52 5.09 -11.16 -7.90
CA VAL A 52 5.34 -12.08 -6.78
C VAL A 52 6.45 -13.05 -7.14
N LEU A 53 7.53 -13.02 -6.36
CA LEU A 53 8.62 -13.99 -6.44
C LEU A 53 8.42 -15.18 -5.52
N LYS A 54 7.86 -14.92 -4.34
CA LYS A 54 7.58 -15.95 -3.34
C LYS A 54 6.38 -15.56 -2.49
N TYR A 55 5.61 -16.57 -2.11
CA TYR A 55 4.51 -16.47 -1.16
C TYR A 55 4.81 -17.38 0.05
N ALA A 56 4.46 -16.90 1.25
CA ALA A 56 4.48 -17.69 2.47
C ALA A 56 3.33 -17.27 3.37
N GLN A 57 2.72 -18.25 4.05
CA GLN A 57 1.63 -18.03 5.00
C GLN A 57 2.07 -18.47 6.39
N SER A 58 1.63 -17.71 7.39
CA SER A 58 1.81 -18.01 8.81
C SER A 58 0.47 -17.91 9.55
N ALA A 59 0.47 -18.18 10.86
CA ALA A 59 -0.74 -18.08 11.67
C ALA A 59 -1.34 -16.66 11.69
N THR A 60 -0.54 -15.63 11.48
CA THR A 60 -0.95 -14.22 11.64
C THR A 60 -0.83 -13.39 10.36
N THR A 61 -0.11 -13.89 9.35
CA THR A 61 0.34 -13.07 8.22
C THR A 61 0.51 -13.87 6.95
N ASP A 62 0.01 -13.32 5.85
CA ASP A 62 0.35 -13.71 4.49
C ASP A 62 1.44 -12.78 3.96
N THR A 63 2.54 -13.35 3.47
CA THR A 63 3.74 -12.63 3.05
C THR A 63 4.03 -12.86 1.59
N TYR A 64 4.20 -11.77 0.85
CA TYR A 64 4.56 -11.75 -0.56
C TYR A 64 5.93 -11.08 -0.70
N VAL A 65 6.92 -11.86 -1.11
CA VAL A 65 8.20 -11.32 -1.56
C VAL A 65 8.03 -10.94 -3.02
N LEU A 66 8.27 -9.66 -3.32
CA LEU A 66 8.14 -9.09 -4.65
C LEU A 66 9.53 -8.78 -5.21
N SER A 67 9.65 -8.52 -6.50
CA SER A 67 10.90 -8.02 -7.08
C SER A 67 11.31 -6.70 -6.41
N GLU A 68 12.31 -6.77 -5.53
CA GLU A 68 12.86 -5.64 -4.75
C GLU A 68 11.85 -4.96 -3.82
N SER A 69 10.80 -5.68 -3.41
CA SER A 69 9.65 -5.11 -2.70
C SER A 69 8.98 -6.18 -1.83
N SER A 70 8.01 -5.81 -1.01
CA SER A 70 7.33 -6.75 -0.11
C SER A 70 5.89 -6.31 0.20
N MET A 71 4.99 -7.27 0.35
CA MET A 71 3.66 -7.05 0.91
C MET A 71 3.39 -8.01 2.06
N PHE A 72 2.76 -7.50 3.12
CA PHE A 72 2.32 -8.26 4.27
C PHE A 72 0.83 -8.02 4.48
N ILE A 73 0.03 -9.07 4.59
CA ILE A 73 -1.40 -9.01 4.88
C ILE A 73 -1.64 -9.64 6.24
N PHE A 74 -2.16 -8.85 7.16
CA PHE A 74 -2.60 -9.27 8.48
C PHE A 74 -4.13 -9.35 8.51
N GLN A 75 -4.71 -9.71 9.65
CA GLN A 75 -6.16 -9.83 9.77
C GLN A 75 -6.91 -8.54 9.40
N SER A 76 -6.49 -7.38 9.92
CA SER A 76 -7.22 -6.12 9.77
C SER A 76 -6.41 -5.00 9.12
N HIS A 77 -5.22 -5.29 8.61
CA HIS A 77 -4.40 -4.30 7.92
C HIS A 77 -3.45 -4.98 6.93
N PHE A 78 -2.94 -4.21 5.98
CA PHE A 78 -1.85 -4.64 5.12
C PHE A 78 -0.76 -3.58 5.06
N ILE A 79 0.45 -4.02 4.72
CA ILE A 79 1.61 -3.19 4.46
C ILE A 79 2.10 -3.52 3.04
N LEU A 80 2.19 -2.53 2.17
CA LEU A 80 2.82 -2.64 0.86
C LEU A 80 4.03 -1.71 0.82
N LYS A 81 5.21 -2.28 0.55
CA LYS A 81 6.45 -1.54 0.41
C LYS A 81 7.05 -1.77 -0.96
N THR A 82 7.25 -0.70 -1.70
CA THR A 82 7.80 -0.76 -3.06
C THR A 82 8.92 0.24 -3.30
N CYS A 83 9.72 0.03 -4.33
CA CYS A 83 10.78 0.94 -4.76
C CYS A 83 10.73 1.16 -6.29
N GLY A 84 11.74 1.80 -6.87
CA GLY A 84 11.81 2.09 -8.30
C GLY A 84 10.67 3.03 -8.76
N GLU A 85 10.13 2.76 -9.94
CA GLU A 85 9.05 3.55 -10.57
C GLU A 85 7.66 2.95 -10.35
N THR A 86 7.52 2.06 -9.36
CA THR A 86 6.23 1.47 -8.99
C THR A 86 5.21 2.54 -8.61
N THR A 87 3.96 2.37 -9.05
CA THR A 87 2.86 3.30 -8.78
C THR A 87 2.04 2.84 -7.59
N LEU A 88 2.68 2.74 -6.42
CA LEU A 88 2.14 2.13 -5.21
C LEU A 88 0.71 2.61 -4.87
N LEU A 89 0.42 3.91 -5.00
CA LEU A 89 -0.88 4.47 -4.60
C LEU A 89 -2.05 4.00 -5.47
N HIS A 90 -1.80 3.46 -6.66
CA HIS A 90 -2.84 2.81 -7.46
C HIS A 90 -3.36 1.50 -6.84
N ALA A 91 -2.66 0.92 -5.85
CA ALA A 91 -3.16 -0.25 -5.12
C ALA A 91 -4.26 0.09 -4.10
N VAL A 92 -4.39 1.37 -3.68
CA VAL A 92 -5.31 1.78 -2.60
C VAL A 92 -6.75 1.40 -2.93
N GLN A 93 -7.32 1.95 -4.01
CA GLN A 93 -8.71 1.74 -4.39
C GLN A 93 -9.08 0.25 -4.61
N PRO A 94 -8.28 -0.54 -5.37
CA PRO A 94 -8.51 -1.97 -5.49
C PRO A 94 -8.48 -2.71 -4.15
N MET A 95 -7.54 -2.39 -3.26
CA MET A 95 -7.48 -3.03 -1.93
C MET A 95 -8.69 -2.67 -1.07
N LEU A 96 -9.16 -1.41 -1.11
CA LEU A 96 -10.39 -1.01 -0.42
C LEU A 96 -11.61 -1.80 -0.92
N ALA A 97 -11.71 -2.00 -2.24
CA ALA A 97 -12.79 -2.80 -2.83
C ALA A 97 -12.71 -4.27 -2.39
N LEU A 98 -11.54 -4.89 -2.45
CA LEU A 98 -11.35 -6.28 -2.02
C LEU A 98 -11.62 -6.47 -0.52
N ALA A 99 -11.19 -5.54 0.33
CA ALA A 99 -11.44 -5.57 1.76
C ALA A 99 -12.95 -5.52 2.08
N ARG A 100 -13.72 -4.70 1.35
CA ARG A 100 -15.17 -4.65 1.48
C ARG A 100 -15.83 -5.94 0.98
N ASP A 101 -15.47 -6.38 -0.22
CA ASP A 101 -16.19 -7.43 -0.95
C ASP A 101 -15.91 -8.83 -0.40
N TYR A 102 -14.71 -9.06 0.16
CA TYR A 102 -14.30 -10.38 0.69
C TYR A 102 -14.18 -10.43 2.21
N CYS A 103 -14.08 -9.29 2.88
CA CYS A 103 -13.71 -9.24 4.29
C CYS A 103 -14.66 -8.41 5.18
N GLU A 104 -15.77 -7.90 4.64
CA GLU A 104 -16.76 -7.11 5.37
C GLU A 104 -16.17 -5.90 6.12
N PHE A 105 -15.01 -5.41 5.66
CA PHE A 105 -14.41 -4.18 6.14
C PHE A 105 -15.04 -3.01 5.41
N ASP A 106 -15.93 -2.29 6.10
CA ASP A 106 -16.66 -1.14 5.58
C ASP A 106 -16.05 0.20 5.98
N THR A 107 -15.08 0.17 6.91
CA THR A 107 -14.47 1.36 7.49
C THR A 107 -12.96 1.27 7.41
N VAL A 108 -12.31 2.35 6.98
CA VAL A 108 -10.87 2.52 7.11
C VAL A 108 -10.59 3.25 8.42
N ASP A 109 -9.82 2.63 9.30
CA ASP A 109 -9.45 3.19 10.60
C ASP A 109 -8.27 4.15 10.48
N GLN A 110 -7.20 3.69 9.82
CA GLN A 110 -5.95 4.44 9.71
C GLN A 110 -5.29 4.20 8.36
N VAL A 111 -4.66 5.25 7.82
CA VAL A 111 -3.86 5.21 6.60
C VAL A 111 -2.52 5.88 6.89
N PHE A 112 -1.44 5.16 6.63
CA PHE A 112 -0.09 5.70 6.67
C PHE A 112 0.53 5.53 5.29
N TYR A 113 0.84 6.65 4.65
CA TYR A 113 1.66 6.68 3.45
C TYR A 113 2.92 7.48 3.74
N SER A 114 4.05 6.96 3.30
CA SER A 114 5.32 7.63 3.49
C SER A 114 6.38 7.19 2.49
N ARG A 115 7.38 8.03 2.32
CA ARG A 115 8.58 7.72 1.55
C ARG A 115 9.69 8.68 1.91
N ARG A 116 10.93 8.29 1.63
CA ARG A 116 12.02 9.26 1.58
C ARG A 116 11.88 10.12 0.32
N LYS A 117 12.46 11.32 0.33
CA LYS A 117 12.68 12.11 -0.89
C LYS A 117 13.37 11.28 -1.98
N PHE A 118 12.81 11.31 -3.20
CA PHE A 118 13.39 10.67 -4.37
C PHE A 118 14.69 11.35 -4.81
N LEU A 119 15.62 10.57 -5.36
CA LEU A 119 16.81 11.09 -6.02
C LEU A 119 16.47 11.70 -7.38
N ARG A 120 15.51 11.11 -8.10
CA ARG A 120 15.03 11.58 -9.41
C ARG A 120 13.49 11.57 -9.48
N PRO A 121 12.82 12.53 -8.80
CA PRO A 121 11.36 12.63 -8.83
C PRO A 121 10.77 12.72 -10.26
N GLU A 122 11.50 13.30 -11.21
CA GLU A 122 11.09 13.48 -12.59
C GLU A 122 10.92 12.17 -13.38
N LEU A 123 11.50 11.07 -12.88
CA LEU A 123 11.35 9.73 -13.47
C LEU A 123 10.15 8.96 -12.90
N GLN A 124 9.55 9.47 -11.82
CA GLN A 124 8.40 8.81 -11.20
C GLN A 124 7.12 9.07 -11.99
N LYS A 125 6.29 8.03 -12.10
CA LYS A 125 4.98 8.09 -12.76
C LYS A 125 3.94 8.64 -11.80
N ALA A 126 2.92 9.31 -12.33
CA ALA A 126 1.80 9.80 -11.53
C ALA A 126 1.18 8.65 -10.69
N PRO A 127 0.77 8.90 -9.43
CA PRO A 127 0.81 10.19 -8.73
C PRO A 127 2.17 10.54 -8.09
N HIS A 128 3.20 9.71 -8.23
CA HIS A 128 4.46 9.80 -7.47
C HIS A 128 5.49 10.80 -7.98
N SER A 129 5.12 11.70 -8.90
CA SER A 129 6.04 12.71 -9.44
C SER A 129 6.35 13.85 -8.47
N SER A 130 5.52 14.03 -7.43
CA SER A 130 5.76 14.98 -6.33
C SER A 130 5.01 14.55 -5.07
N PHE A 131 5.41 15.08 -3.91
CA PHE A 131 4.68 14.82 -2.66
C PHE A 131 3.28 15.43 -2.68
N ASP A 132 3.12 16.64 -3.25
CA ASP A 132 1.83 17.31 -3.36
C ASP A 132 0.84 16.51 -4.22
N HIS A 133 1.30 15.84 -5.29
CA HIS A 133 0.46 14.96 -6.09
C HIS A 133 0.04 13.69 -5.35
N GLU A 134 0.91 13.12 -4.52
CA GLU A 134 0.59 11.96 -3.69
C GLU A 134 -0.44 12.33 -2.62
N VAL A 135 -0.29 13.50 -1.99
CA VAL A 135 -1.25 14.06 -1.04
C VAL A 135 -2.59 14.31 -1.71
N ALA A 136 -2.61 15.02 -2.86
CA ALA A 136 -3.85 15.30 -3.58
C ALA A 136 -4.57 14.02 -4.03
N TYR A 137 -3.82 12.97 -4.41
CA TYR A 137 -4.39 11.67 -4.73
C TYR A 137 -5.02 11.03 -3.49
N LEU A 138 -4.34 11.02 -2.35
CA LEU A 138 -4.88 10.45 -1.11
C LEU A 138 -6.09 11.24 -0.59
N ASP A 139 -6.06 12.57 -0.66
CA ASP A 139 -7.18 13.45 -0.26
C ASP A 139 -8.41 13.27 -1.16
N SER A 140 -8.24 12.77 -2.38
CA SER A 140 -9.38 12.40 -3.24
C SER A 140 -10.08 11.10 -2.81
N ILE A 141 -9.46 10.34 -1.91
CA ILE A 141 -9.92 9.03 -1.43
C ILE A 141 -10.37 9.09 0.03
N PHE A 142 -9.59 9.79 0.87
CA PHE A 142 -9.76 9.85 2.31
C PHE A 142 -10.04 11.28 2.75
N GLU A 143 -10.98 11.45 3.67
CA GLU A 143 -11.27 12.75 4.28
C GLU A 143 -10.42 12.94 5.55
N GLY A 144 -10.09 14.21 5.87
CA GLY A 144 -9.39 14.55 7.13
C GLY A 144 -7.91 14.15 7.16
N GLY A 145 -7.28 13.96 6.00
CA GLY A 145 -5.85 13.68 5.89
C GLY A 145 -4.95 14.82 6.39
N CYS A 146 -3.76 14.46 6.85
CA CYS A 146 -2.71 15.41 7.24
C CYS A 146 -1.38 14.98 6.61
N ALA A 147 -0.68 15.93 5.97
CA ALA A 147 0.61 15.70 5.34
C ALA A 147 1.73 16.47 6.06
N TYR A 148 2.88 15.83 6.22
CA TYR A 148 4.04 16.39 6.92
C TYR A 148 5.31 16.07 6.15
N VAL A 149 6.29 16.99 6.24
CA VAL A 149 7.67 16.74 5.78
C VAL A 149 8.59 16.83 6.98
N LEU A 150 9.36 15.79 7.21
CA LEU A 150 10.28 15.68 8.33
C LEU A 150 11.73 15.81 7.85
N GLY A 151 12.42 16.82 8.38
CA GLY A 151 13.81 17.11 8.03
C GLY A 151 13.97 18.36 7.16
N ARG A 152 15.12 18.47 6.50
CA ARG A 152 15.46 19.66 5.70
C ARG A 152 15.05 19.45 4.25
N THR A 153 14.09 20.23 3.78
CA THR A 153 13.55 20.13 2.41
C THR A 153 14.60 20.33 1.31
N ASN A 154 15.66 21.10 1.60
CA ASN A 154 16.79 21.32 0.70
C ASN A 154 17.85 20.19 0.72
N PHE A 155 17.72 19.19 1.59
CA PHE A 155 18.57 18.00 1.66
C PHE A 155 17.69 16.74 1.61
N ASP A 156 18.11 15.70 2.32
CA ASP A 156 17.31 14.53 2.63
C ASP A 156 16.22 14.89 3.64
N CYS A 157 15.01 14.48 3.30
CA CYS A 157 13.84 14.54 4.16
C CYS A 157 12.99 13.29 3.92
N TRP A 158 12.05 13.10 4.85
CA TRP A 158 11.00 12.11 4.76
C TRP A 158 9.69 12.84 4.51
#